data_AF-A0A3D1GVH5-F1
#
_entry.id   AF-A0A3D1GVH5-F1
#
_cell.length_a   1.000
_cell.length_b   1.000
_cell.length_c   1.000
_cell.angle_alpha   90.00
_cell.angle_beta   90.00
_cell.angle_gamma   90.00
#
_symmetry.space_group_name_H-M   'P 1'
#
loop_
_entity.id
_entity.type
_entity.pdbx_description
1 polymer ?
#
loop_
_entity_poly.entity_id
_entity_poly.type
_entity_poly.pdbx_seq_one_letter_code
_entity_poly.pdbx_strand_id
1 'polypeptide(L)'
;PGLRPGQRLIDETAFVPTQNHYGGFVYAGGTMAFTAAYWVLHEYTPDQIYFIGCDMNYPKTGPTHFYGTGQPDPLRADISLTSLEGSSARFYCLASQQNCAVFNLSADPSRLTFPRRRAEQVHLPASPADIDETTVANCLHTEQNLGYFVEDGRYWRVADQFDPALLKQLNERWLRAIKHLYWKK
;
A
#
# COMPACT_ATOMS: atom_id res chain seq x y z
N PRO A 1 17.14 -21.40 6.87
CA PRO A 1 18.37 -20.61 6.62
C PRO A 1 18.50 -19.50 7.67
N GLY A 2 19.68 -19.32 8.28
CA GLY A 2 19.93 -18.24 9.25
C GLY A 2 20.14 -16.89 8.57
N LEU A 3 20.00 -15.81 9.34
CA LEU A 3 20.32 -14.44 8.88
C LEU A 3 21.81 -14.33 8.55
N ARG A 4 22.13 -13.65 7.44
CA ARG A 4 23.50 -13.30 7.06
C ARG A 4 23.96 -12.04 7.82
N PRO A 5 25.28 -11.79 7.93
CA PRO A 5 25.79 -10.54 8.46
C PRO A 5 25.14 -9.31 7.79
N GLY A 6 24.72 -8.34 8.59
CA GLY A 6 24.02 -7.14 8.14
C GLY A 6 22.52 -7.31 7.89
N GLN A 7 21.96 -8.52 8.03
CA GLN A 7 20.51 -8.72 7.97
C GLN A 7 19.88 -8.58 9.36
N ARG A 8 18.75 -7.88 9.41
CA ARG A 8 17.90 -7.75 10.59
C ARG A 8 16.53 -8.36 10.27
N LEU A 9 16.01 -9.19 11.17
CA LEU A 9 14.62 -9.63 11.09
C LEU A 9 13.71 -8.49 11.53
N ILE A 10 12.68 -8.21 10.74
CA ILE A 10 11.61 -7.28 11.06
C ILE A 10 10.35 -8.10 11.28
N ASP A 11 9.78 -8.01 12.47
CA ASP A 11 8.56 -8.72 12.88
C ASP A 11 7.45 -7.73 13.27
N GLU A 12 6.32 -8.24 13.75
CA GLU A 12 5.17 -7.41 14.08
C GLU A 12 5.46 -6.35 15.15
N THR A 13 6.43 -6.58 16.02
CA THR A 13 6.81 -5.61 17.06
C THR A 13 7.44 -4.36 16.45
N ALA A 14 8.01 -4.48 15.26
CA ALA A 14 8.55 -3.36 14.49
C ALA A 14 7.53 -2.77 13.52
N PHE A 15 6.83 -3.58 12.73
CA PHE A 15 5.96 -3.04 11.67
C PHE A 15 4.57 -2.63 12.15
N VAL A 16 4.00 -3.18 13.24
CA VAL A 16 2.67 -2.79 13.72
C VAL A 16 2.64 -1.33 14.22
N PRO A 17 3.57 -0.87 15.06
CA PRO A 17 3.60 0.54 15.48
C PRO A 17 3.75 1.50 14.30
N THR A 18 4.57 1.15 13.32
CA THR A 18 4.72 1.93 12.09
C THR A 18 3.44 1.95 11.26
N GLN A 19 2.77 0.81 11.08
CA GLN A 19 1.49 0.78 10.39
C GLN A 19 0.46 1.67 11.09
N ASN A 20 0.44 1.64 12.43
CA ASN A 20 -0.44 2.46 13.26
C ASN A 20 -0.14 3.96 13.14
N HIS A 21 1.13 4.34 13.02
CA HIS A 21 1.53 5.72 12.72
C HIS A 21 0.86 6.23 11.44
N TYR A 22 0.69 5.36 10.44
CA TYR A 22 -0.04 5.66 9.21
C TYR A 22 -1.53 5.29 9.26
N GLY A 23 -2.16 5.24 10.43
CA GLY A 23 -3.61 5.02 10.56
C GLY A 23 -4.05 3.55 10.65
N GLY A 24 -3.12 2.59 10.66
CA GLY A 24 -3.41 1.19 10.91
C GLY A 24 -3.74 0.37 9.65
N PHE A 25 -3.91 -0.94 9.86
CA PHE A 25 -3.97 -1.93 8.77
C PHE A 25 -5.19 -1.82 7.86
N VAL A 26 -6.34 -1.38 8.38
CA VAL A 26 -7.58 -1.30 7.60
C VAL A 26 -7.47 -0.27 6.47
N TYR A 27 -6.86 0.89 6.74
CA TYR A 27 -6.66 1.94 5.72
C TYR A 27 -5.42 1.69 4.87
N ALA A 28 -4.33 1.24 5.49
CA ALA A 28 -3.06 1.04 4.80
C ALA A 28 -3.04 -0.17 3.85
N GLY A 29 -4.02 -1.07 3.96
CA GLY A 29 -4.13 -2.30 3.19
C GLY A 29 -3.29 -3.41 3.80
N GLY A 30 -3.94 -4.52 4.19
CA GLY A 30 -3.33 -5.63 4.94
C GLY A 30 -2.49 -6.59 4.09
N THR A 31 -1.77 -6.09 3.09
CA THR A 31 -0.84 -6.91 2.28
C THR A 31 0.58 -6.81 2.82
N MET A 32 1.36 -7.88 2.70
CA MET A 32 2.79 -7.85 3.07
C MET A 32 3.55 -6.74 2.33
N ALA A 33 3.20 -6.47 1.07
CA ALA A 33 3.86 -5.46 0.26
C ALA A 33 3.62 -4.04 0.82
N PHE A 34 2.38 -3.70 1.18
CA PHE A 34 2.10 -2.40 1.80
C PHE A 34 2.66 -2.30 3.20
N THR A 35 2.56 -3.35 4.04
CA THR A 35 3.18 -3.36 5.37
C THR A 35 4.68 -3.11 5.30
N ALA A 36 5.38 -3.79 4.39
CA ALA A 36 6.81 -3.55 4.17
C ALA A 36 7.09 -2.12 3.67
N ALA A 37 6.27 -1.61 2.76
CA ALA A 37 6.45 -0.28 2.19
C ALA A 37 6.26 0.85 3.21
N TYR A 38 5.22 0.79 4.04
CA TYR A 38 5.02 1.74 5.14
C TYR A 38 6.14 1.63 6.18
N TRP A 39 6.59 0.42 6.48
CA TRP A 39 7.73 0.22 7.38
C TRP A 39 9.01 0.88 6.83
N VAL A 40 9.35 0.64 5.56
CA VAL A 40 10.52 1.25 4.89
C VAL A 40 10.39 2.77 4.83
N LEU A 41 9.21 3.30 4.50
CA LEU A 41 8.96 4.73 4.42
C LEU A 41 9.25 5.44 5.75
N HIS A 42 8.77 4.88 6.86
CA HIS A 42 8.99 5.44 8.19
C HIS A 42 10.41 5.25 8.72
N GLU A 43 10.97 4.06 8.57
CA GLU A 43 12.29 3.72 9.15
C GLU A 43 13.43 4.44 8.43
N TYR A 44 13.36 4.54 7.10
CA TYR A 44 14.48 5.02 6.29
C TYR A 44 14.24 6.37 5.64
N THR A 45 13.01 6.88 5.62
CA THR A 45 12.64 8.13 4.93
C THR A 45 13.30 8.24 3.54
N PRO A 46 13.13 7.24 2.67
CA PRO A 46 13.89 7.16 1.43
C PRO A 46 13.44 8.22 0.42
N ASP A 47 14.35 8.63 -0.46
CA ASP A 47 14.00 9.50 -1.59
C ASP A 47 13.15 8.74 -2.64
N GLN A 48 13.35 7.42 -2.77
CA GLN A 48 12.70 6.60 -3.80
C GLN A 48 12.39 5.18 -3.30
N ILE A 49 11.19 4.69 -3.60
CA ILE A 49 10.76 3.30 -3.37
C ILE A 49 10.36 2.65 -4.70
N TYR A 50 10.79 1.41 -4.90
CA TYR A 50 10.52 0.64 -6.12
C TYR A 50 9.84 -0.69 -5.78
N PHE A 51 8.66 -0.91 -6.33
CA PHE A 51 7.92 -2.17 -6.22
C PHE A 51 8.26 -3.09 -7.40
N ILE A 52 8.50 -4.36 -7.13
CA ILE A 52 8.71 -5.40 -8.16
C ILE A 52 8.08 -6.71 -7.70
N GLY A 53 7.39 -7.42 -8.61
CA GLY A 53 6.73 -8.69 -8.31
C GLY A 53 5.57 -8.58 -7.31
N CYS A 54 5.10 -7.37 -7.04
CA CYS A 54 4.03 -7.05 -6.08
C CYS A 54 2.83 -6.39 -6.78
N ASP A 55 2.53 -6.80 -8.01
CA ASP A 55 1.57 -6.13 -8.90
C ASP A 55 0.12 -6.24 -8.46
N MET A 56 -0.17 -7.05 -7.44
CA MET A 56 -1.51 -7.18 -6.87
C MET A 56 -2.58 -7.58 -7.91
N ASN A 57 -2.16 -8.16 -9.02
CA ASN A 57 -3.04 -8.62 -10.08
C ASN A 57 -3.30 -10.12 -9.93
N TYR A 58 -4.58 -10.45 -9.69
CA TYR A 58 -5.02 -11.82 -9.41
C TYR A 58 -6.14 -12.18 -10.39
N PRO A 59 -5.80 -12.69 -11.60
CA PRO A 59 -6.82 -13.06 -12.57
C PRO A 59 -7.68 -14.20 -12.00
N LYS A 60 -8.99 -14.16 -12.28
CA LYS A 60 -9.95 -15.19 -11.81
C LYS A 60 -9.66 -16.57 -12.40
N THR A 61 -8.94 -16.63 -13.52
CA THR A 61 -8.56 -17.85 -14.23
C THR A 61 -7.10 -17.77 -14.67
N GLY A 62 -6.44 -18.91 -14.75
CA GLY A 62 -5.02 -19.00 -15.13
C GLY A 62 -4.07 -19.03 -13.92
N PRO A 63 -2.75 -19.11 -14.16
CA PRO A 63 -1.76 -19.15 -13.11
C PRO A 63 -1.75 -17.82 -12.35
N THR A 64 -1.83 -17.90 -11.02
CA THR A 64 -1.50 -16.76 -10.14
C THR A 64 -0.08 -16.99 -9.62
N HIS A 65 0.73 -15.94 -9.54
CA HIS A 65 2.11 -16.04 -9.03
C HIS A 65 2.18 -16.14 -7.49
N PHE A 66 1.10 -16.59 -6.83
CA PHE A 66 1.07 -16.74 -5.38
C PHE A 66 1.85 -17.98 -4.97
N TYR A 67 2.76 -17.84 -4.01
CA TYR A 67 3.73 -18.85 -3.60
C TYR A 67 3.09 -20.23 -3.34
N GLY A 68 3.30 -21.20 -4.24
CA GLY A 68 3.03 -22.63 -4.04
C GLY A 68 1.59 -23.07 -4.34
N THR A 69 1.09 -24.04 -3.56
CA THR A 69 -0.25 -24.66 -3.68
C THR A 69 -1.26 -24.12 -2.64
N GLY A 70 -0.92 -23.03 -1.95
CA GLY A 70 -1.79 -22.41 -0.94
C GLY A 70 -3.03 -21.76 -1.55
N GLN A 71 -4.09 -21.62 -0.76
CA GLN A 71 -5.24 -20.80 -1.14
C GLN A 71 -4.75 -19.35 -1.31
N PRO A 72 -5.08 -18.65 -2.43
CA PRO A 72 -4.60 -17.30 -2.64
C PRO A 72 -5.09 -16.36 -1.53
N ASP A 73 -4.18 -15.89 -0.69
CA ASP A 73 -4.41 -14.88 0.35
C ASP A 73 -5.10 -13.60 -0.18
N PRO A 74 -4.80 -13.05 -1.37
CA PRO A 74 -5.41 -11.79 -1.82
C PRO A 74 -6.78 -11.96 -2.47
N LEU A 75 -7.29 -13.20 -2.56
CA LEU A 75 -8.67 -13.49 -2.96
C LEU A 75 -9.60 -13.66 -1.74
N ARG A 76 -9.06 -13.53 -0.51
CA ARG A 76 -9.90 -13.54 0.68
C ARG A 76 -10.79 -12.31 0.70
N ALA A 77 -12.07 -12.51 1.03
CA ALA A 77 -12.96 -11.40 1.35
C ALA A 77 -12.49 -10.78 2.67
N ASP A 78 -11.65 -9.75 2.59
CA ASP A 78 -11.08 -9.04 3.73
C ASP A 78 -11.27 -7.54 3.59
N ILE A 79 -11.66 -6.93 4.71
CA ILE A 79 -12.02 -5.52 4.80
C ILE A 79 -10.86 -4.59 4.40
N SER A 80 -9.62 -4.95 4.71
CA SER A 80 -8.42 -4.18 4.33
C SER A 80 -8.09 -4.29 2.84
N LEU A 81 -8.73 -5.22 2.11
CA LEU A 81 -8.56 -5.43 0.68
C LEU A 81 -9.73 -4.88 -0.15
N THR A 82 -10.56 -4.00 0.45
CA THR A 82 -11.71 -3.38 -0.21
C THR A 82 -11.36 -2.75 -1.58
N SER A 83 -10.17 -2.14 -1.70
CA SER A 83 -9.62 -1.71 -3.00
C SER A 83 -8.10 -1.65 -2.95
N LEU A 84 -7.42 -2.48 -3.75
CA LEU A 84 -5.94 -2.44 -3.84
C LEU A 84 -5.47 -1.16 -4.56
N GLU A 85 -6.20 -0.65 -5.54
CA GLU A 85 -5.87 0.64 -6.16
C GLU A 85 -6.01 1.78 -5.16
N GLY A 86 -7.03 1.75 -4.30
CA GLY A 86 -7.23 2.73 -3.24
C GLY A 86 -6.12 2.70 -2.19
N SER A 87 -5.74 1.53 -1.69
CA SER A 87 -4.60 1.37 -0.78
C SER A 87 -3.27 1.78 -1.45
N SER A 88 -3.09 1.46 -2.73
CA SER A 88 -1.94 1.91 -3.51
C SER A 88 -1.91 3.44 -3.62
N ALA A 89 -3.05 4.07 -3.93
CA ALA A 89 -3.14 5.51 -4.06
C ALA A 89 -2.86 6.23 -2.72
N ARG A 90 -3.41 5.69 -1.63
CA ARG A 90 -3.14 6.17 -0.28
C ARG A 90 -1.65 6.15 0.04
N PHE A 91 -0.99 5.00 -0.15
CA PHE A 91 0.45 4.89 0.07
C PHE A 91 1.22 5.90 -0.81
N TYR A 92 0.84 6.04 -2.08
CA TYR A 92 1.50 6.96 -3.00
C TYR A 92 1.42 8.42 -2.52
N CYS A 93 0.25 8.84 -2.06
CA CYS A 93 0.04 10.19 -1.52
C CYS A 93 0.86 10.42 -0.25
N LEU A 94 0.85 9.47 0.70
CA LEU A 94 1.58 9.62 1.96
C LEU A 94 3.11 9.58 1.76
N ALA A 95 3.61 8.74 0.85
CA ALA A 95 5.00 8.76 0.44
C ALA A 95 5.36 10.12 -0.20
N SER A 96 4.48 10.67 -1.03
CA SER A 96 4.69 11.97 -1.66
C SER A 96 4.79 13.12 -0.64
N GLN A 97 3.93 13.13 0.38
CA GLN A 97 4.00 14.09 1.48
C GLN A 97 5.32 14.01 2.28
N GLN A 98 6.00 12.86 2.23
CA GLN A 98 7.33 12.66 2.82
C GLN A 98 8.48 12.88 1.81
N ASN A 99 8.20 13.52 0.67
CA ASN A 99 9.15 13.72 -0.42
C ASN A 99 9.75 12.41 -1.00
N CYS A 100 9.05 11.29 -0.87
CA CYS A 100 9.44 10.01 -1.45
C CYS A 100 8.75 9.79 -2.80
N ALA A 101 9.54 9.54 -3.86
CA ALA A 101 9.01 9.08 -5.14
C ALA A 101 8.77 7.56 -5.12
N VAL A 102 7.71 7.08 -5.77
CA VAL A 102 7.35 5.66 -5.79
C VAL A 102 7.14 5.18 -7.21
N PHE A 103 7.70 4.01 -7.55
CA PHE A 103 7.62 3.42 -8.89
C PHE A 103 7.29 1.94 -8.86
N ASN A 104 6.70 1.47 -9.96
CA ASN A 104 6.57 0.03 -10.26
C ASN A 104 7.62 -0.37 -11.32
N LEU A 105 8.41 -1.40 -11.04
CA LEU A 105 9.40 -1.96 -11.97
C LEU A 105 8.86 -3.10 -12.85
N SER A 106 7.70 -3.64 -12.51
CA SER A 106 7.09 -4.72 -13.27
C SER A 106 6.63 -4.25 -14.66
N ALA A 107 6.58 -5.18 -15.62
CA ALA A 107 6.01 -4.99 -16.96
C ALA A 107 4.59 -5.57 -17.09
N ASP A 108 4.20 -6.44 -16.16
CA ASP A 108 2.93 -7.16 -16.16
C ASP A 108 1.74 -6.27 -15.74
N PRO A 109 0.47 -6.70 -15.98
CA PRO A 109 -0.69 -5.99 -15.47
C PRO A 109 -0.62 -5.82 -13.95
N SER A 110 -0.99 -4.63 -13.47
CA SER A 110 -0.78 -4.23 -12.08
C SER A 110 -1.96 -3.44 -11.55
N ARG A 111 -2.31 -3.62 -10.27
CA ARG A 111 -3.25 -2.77 -9.54
C ARG A 111 -2.55 -1.62 -8.79
N LEU A 112 -1.23 -1.56 -8.86
CA LEU A 112 -0.47 -0.44 -8.33
C LEU A 112 -0.67 0.81 -9.20
N THR A 113 -0.95 1.94 -8.57
CA THR A 113 -1.18 3.25 -9.20
C THR A 113 0.11 4.01 -9.51
N PHE A 114 1.26 3.43 -9.20
CA PHE A 114 2.57 4.07 -9.33
C PHE A 114 3.00 4.16 -10.81
N PRO A 115 3.72 5.21 -11.21
CA PRO A 115 4.36 5.27 -12.52
C PRO A 115 5.35 4.11 -12.70
N ARG A 116 5.47 3.62 -13.94
CA ARG A 116 6.42 2.55 -14.26
C ARG A 116 7.82 3.11 -14.54
N ARG A 117 8.84 2.39 -14.08
CA ARG A 117 10.25 2.58 -14.47
C ARG A 117 10.85 1.23 -14.83
N ARG A 118 11.86 1.23 -15.71
CA ARG A 118 12.68 0.04 -15.94
C ARG A 118 13.78 -0.05 -14.88
N ALA A 119 14.27 -1.26 -14.61
CA ALA A 119 15.32 -1.48 -13.63
C ALA A 119 16.59 -0.65 -13.92
N GLU A 120 16.89 -0.38 -15.20
CA GLU A 120 18.05 0.43 -15.57
C GLU A 120 17.88 1.91 -15.17
N GLN A 121 16.66 2.37 -14.85
CA GLN A 121 16.34 3.77 -14.55
C GLN A 121 16.37 4.10 -13.05
N VAL A 122 16.65 3.13 -12.17
CA VAL A 122 16.59 3.31 -10.71
C VAL A 122 17.57 4.37 -10.18
N HIS A 123 18.66 4.62 -10.91
CA HIS A 123 19.67 5.62 -10.57
C HIS A 123 19.26 7.05 -10.95
N LEU A 124 18.19 7.21 -11.73
CA LEU A 124 17.77 8.53 -12.18
C LEU A 124 17.07 9.29 -11.06
N PRO A 125 17.27 10.62 -10.96
CA PRO A 125 16.53 11.44 -10.03
C PRO A 125 15.02 11.32 -10.29
N ALA A 126 14.25 11.49 -9.23
CA ALA A 126 12.80 11.40 -9.25
C ALA A 126 12.21 12.48 -8.38
N SER A 127 11.05 13.00 -8.79
CA SER A 127 10.24 13.86 -7.95
C SER A 127 9.08 13.04 -7.37
N PRO A 128 8.60 13.42 -6.17
CA PRO A 128 7.36 12.90 -5.62
C PRO A 128 6.16 13.11 -6.56
N ALA A 129 5.07 12.41 -6.28
CA ALA A 129 3.83 12.51 -7.04
C ALA A 129 3.21 13.91 -6.91
N ASP A 130 2.65 14.45 -7.99
CA ASP A 130 1.77 15.63 -7.88
C ASP A 130 0.41 15.22 -7.31
N ILE A 131 0.15 15.66 -6.08
CA ILE A 131 -1.04 15.32 -5.30
C ILE A 131 -1.87 16.56 -4.97
N ASP A 132 -3.17 16.34 -4.77
CA ASP A 132 -4.08 17.33 -4.22
C ASP A 132 -4.09 17.21 -2.68
N GLU A 133 -3.29 18.07 -2.05
CA GLU A 133 -3.16 18.16 -0.58
C GLU A 133 -4.50 18.38 0.14
N THR A 134 -5.44 19.09 -0.49
CA THR A 134 -6.77 19.32 0.12
C THR A 134 -7.55 18.01 0.15
N THR A 135 -7.51 17.25 -0.95
CA THR A 135 -8.16 15.93 -1.00
C THR A 135 -7.49 14.93 -0.05
N VAL A 136 -6.15 14.95 0.06
CA VAL A 136 -5.41 14.11 1.03
C VAL A 136 -5.83 14.43 2.47
N ALA A 137 -5.83 15.72 2.86
CA ALA A 137 -6.25 16.13 4.20
C ALA A 137 -7.69 15.71 4.52
N ASN A 138 -8.60 15.83 3.55
CA ASN A 138 -10.00 15.37 3.71
C ASN A 138 -10.12 13.86 3.88
N CYS A 139 -9.27 13.07 3.18
CA CYS A 139 -9.24 11.61 3.35
C CYS A 139 -8.75 11.24 4.75
N LEU A 140 -7.66 11.84 5.22
CA LEU A 140 -7.12 11.63 6.57
C LEU A 140 -8.13 12.03 7.65
N HIS A 141 -8.83 13.15 7.49
CA HIS A 141 -9.89 13.54 8.41
C HIS A 141 -11.06 12.54 8.42
N THR A 142 -11.41 12.00 7.24
CA THR A 142 -12.43 10.94 7.15
C THR A 142 -11.98 9.67 7.88
N GLU A 143 -10.72 9.26 7.73
CA GLU A 143 -10.15 8.11 8.45
C GLU A 143 -10.21 8.30 9.98
N GLN A 144 -9.85 9.49 10.47
CA GLN A 144 -9.95 9.83 11.89
C GLN A 144 -11.39 9.75 12.41
N ASN A 145 -12.36 10.25 11.64
CA ASN A 145 -13.77 10.23 12.04
C ASN A 145 -14.38 8.82 12.03
N LEU A 146 -13.96 7.97 11.08
CA LEU A 146 -14.39 6.58 11.00
C LEU A 146 -13.76 5.73 12.11
N GLY A 147 -12.50 6.00 12.47
CA GLY A 147 -11.83 5.34 13.59
C GLY A 147 -11.62 3.84 13.40
N TYR A 148 -11.46 3.36 12.16
CA TYR A 148 -11.23 1.93 11.85
C TYR A 148 -9.79 1.53 12.18
N PHE A 149 -9.45 1.63 13.47
CA PHE A 149 -8.14 1.46 14.03
C PHE A 149 -8.16 0.35 15.07
N VAL A 150 -7.18 -0.56 15.00
CA VAL A 150 -7.02 -1.66 15.94
C VAL A 150 -5.55 -1.72 16.33
N GLU A 151 -5.28 -1.39 17.59
CA GLU A 151 -3.92 -1.12 18.09
C GLU A 151 -2.96 -2.30 17.90
N ASP A 152 -3.41 -3.54 18.13
CA ASP A 152 -2.58 -4.73 17.96
C ASP A 152 -2.48 -5.22 16.50
N GLY A 153 -3.10 -4.49 15.56
CA GLY A 153 -3.17 -4.81 14.15
C GLY A 153 -4.10 -5.97 13.79
N ARG A 154 -4.76 -6.62 14.77
CA ARG A 154 -5.60 -7.81 14.55
C ARG A 154 -7.03 -7.45 14.17
N TYR A 155 -7.16 -6.60 13.16
CA TYR A 155 -8.43 -6.02 12.71
C TYR A 155 -9.49 -7.05 12.31
N TRP A 156 -9.07 -8.24 11.87
CA TRP A 156 -9.98 -9.34 11.51
C TRP A 156 -10.84 -9.82 12.68
N ARG A 157 -10.46 -9.54 13.94
CA ARG A 157 -11.23 -9.88 15.13
C ARG A 157 -12.48 -9.03 15.32
N VAL A 158 -12.52 -7.88 14.66
CA VAL A 158 -13.58 -6.85 14.77
C VAL A 158 -14.01 -6.36 13.39
N ALA A 159 -13.80 -7.17 12.35
CA ALA A 159 -14.04 -6.77 10.96
C ALA A 159 -15.51 -6.44 10.67
N ASP A 160 -16.43 -7.01 11.46
CA ASP A 160 -17.86 -6.74 11.44
C ASP A 160 -18.24 -5.31 11.89
N GLN A 161 -17.33 -4.60 12.55
CA GLN A 161 -17.52 -3.22 12.99
C GLN A 161 -17.21 -2.19 11.90
N PHE A 162 -16.62 -2.62 10.78
CA PHE A 162 -16.21 -1.74 9.69
C PHE A 162 -17.20 -1.80 8.53
N ASP A 163 -17.54 -0.63 7.98
CA ASP A 163 -18.40 -0.54 6.80
C ASP A 163 -17.58 -0.59 5.49
N PRO A 164 -17.73 -1.65 4.66
CA PRO A 164 -17.04 -1.77 3.38
C PRO A 164 -17.43 -0.68 2.37
N ALA A 165 -18.67 -0.18 2.42
CA ALA A 165 -19.13 0.86 1.50
C ALA A 165 -18.47 2.21 1.80
N LEU A 166 -18.27 2.54 3.09
CA LEU A 166 -17.52 3.73 3.49
C LEU A 166 -16.05 3.61 3.10
N LEU A 167 -15.43 2.44 3.28
CA LEU A 167 -14.07 2.19 2.80
C LEU A 167 -13.96 2.30 1.28
N LYS A 168 -14.93 1.80 0.52
CA LYS A 168 -14.94 1.95 -0.94
C LYS A 168 -15.00 3.42 -1.36
N GLN A 169 -15.87 4.21 -0.72
CA GLN A 169 -15.95 5.65 -0.99
C GLN A 169 -14.64 6.38 -0.64
N LEU A 170 -13.99 6.02 0.47
CA LEU A 170 -12.71 6.59 0.87
C LEU A 170 -11.60 6.23 -0.12
N ASN A 171 -11.53 4.96 -0.54
CA ASN A 171 -10.57 4.49 -1.55
C ASN A 171 -10.73 5.22 -2.90
N GLU A 172 -11.97 5.47 -3.33
CA GLU A 172 -12.25 6.28 -4.52
C GLU A 172 -11.78 7.74 -4.37
N ARG A 173 -11.82 8.32 -3.16
CA ARG A 173 -11.29 9.67 -2.90
C ARG A 173 -9.76 9.68 -2.93
N TRP A 174 -9.10 8.68 -2.34
CA TRP A 174 -7.64 8.52 -2.43
C TRP A 174 -7.14 8.47 -3.88
N LEU A 175 -7.86 7.76 -4.76
CA LEU A 175 -7.54 7.74 -6.18
C LEU A 175 -7.62 9.13 -6.84
N ARG A 176 -8.58 9.96 -6.43
CA ARG A 176 -8.76 11.32 -6.95
C ARG A 176 -7.71 12.31 -6.40
N ALA A 177 -7.05 11.97 -5.30
CA ALA A 177 -5.99 12.79 -4.73
C ALA A 177 -4.73 12.83 -5.62
N ILE A 178 -4.57 11.87 -6.53
CA ILE A 178 -3.46 11.85 -7.50
C ILE A 178 -3.87 12.65 -8.73
N LYS A 179 -3.23 13.80 -8.98
CA LYS A 179 -3.61 14.68 -10.10
C LYS A 179 -3.31 14.08 -11.47
N HIS A 180 -2.25 13.26 -11.54
CA HIS A 180 -1.89 12.51 -12.73
C HIS A 180 -1.87 11.02 -12.44
N LEU A 181 -3.02 10.38 -12.63
CA LEU A 181 -3.08 8.92 -12.60
C LEU A 181 -2.34 8.37 -13.81
N TYR A 182 -1.21 7.70 -13.56
CA TYR A 182 -0.46 6.96 -14.57
C TYR A 182 -1.16 5.63 -14.96
N TRP A 183 -2.32 5.37 -14.34
CA TRP A 183 -3.23 4.27 -14.64
C TRP A 183 -4.18 4.65 -15.78
N LYS A 184 -3.77 4.30 -17.00
CA LYS A 184 -4.59 3.97 -18.19
C LYS A 184 -3.69 4.03 -19.43
N LYS A 185 -2.93 2.95 -19.67
CA LYS A 185 -2.60 2.47 -21.01
C LYS A 185 -2.65 0.95 -20.98
#